data_AF-A0A426U4L0-F1
#
_entry.id   AF-A0A426U4L0-F1
#
_cell.length_a   1.000
_cell.length_b   1.000
_cell.length_c   1.000
_cell.angle_alpha   90.00
_cell.angle_beta   90.00
_cell.angle_gamma   90.00
#
_symmetry.space_group_name_H-M   'P 1'
#
loop_
_entity.id
_entity.type
_entity.pdbx_description
1 polymer ?
#
loop_
_entity_poly.entity_id
_entity_poly.type
_entity_poly.pdbx_seq_one_letter_code
_entity_poly.pdbx_strand_id
1 'polypeptide(L)'
;MRIKLRLPTGFGRGFAPPEPRRKGEILRGPCPRTPAGRPARDLAPAAGRHPATPVSNQRGTPMSTTTAPSAAPSRAEMHHAAPLTDLLHLETYGLILQIGALPFFEQVNKHDLPPDSYIALLHGLDVIHAAFDDAASHVTLPEVRRVLAPHLDKRAVLAQDKAAFAQQQFLNPPAAQLWSQIVAEQLHLRGQRSPLSLLGTAYVLAIWNMGGTGLCQEIAQAMRLSGHQGMSYMESFDVWGAAHWHEFAGALNSLPLDSIQRQHVLLGADEAVQGITQLIDLVYPLSDSPTTYIPREITLRDGSVTIPNDMREVRTMLRAGDRYWRLFPYVELRYGRKGHGFEWGDGVVMGRLAAVSQEAVDEEIDWTVRMIGARGIPMWSPECYMLLLYEDAVQSLPERAASFRPIYDGALRLANQRRTVLSDELLQEFDQRFANRVGPEWNARLPHVGGFIAASVATERLGIAHAIENFAKWMTDAKRFPPAWIQAFQTTMEEAKARI
;
A
#
# COMPACT_ATOMS: atom_id res chain seq x y z
N MET A 1 4.59 -35.45 1.19
CA MET A 1 4.70 -35.07 2.60
C MET A 1 3.89 -33.77 2.79
N ARG A 2 2.61 -33.86 3.17
CA ARG A 2 1.77 -32.67 3.43
C ARG A 2 2.17 -32.12 4.80
N ILE A 3 2.84 -30.98 4.85
CA ILE A 3 2.99 -30.21 6.08
C ILE A 3 1.58 -29.70 6.40
N LYS A 4 0.85 -30.45 7.24
CA LYS A 4 -0.35 -29.92 7.90
C LYS A 4 0.17 -28.96 8.95
N LEU A 5 0.25 -27.67 8.63
CA LEU A 5 0.05 -26.64 9.64
C LEU A 5 -1.32 -26.97 10.26
N ARG A 6 -1.33 -27.64 11.42
CA ARG A 6 -2.56 -27.80 12.22
C ARG A 6 -2.88 -26.44 12.80
N LEU A 7 -3.40 -25.55 11.96
CA LEU A 7 -4.12 -24.38 12.42
C LEU A 7 -5.32 -24.87 13.24
N PRO A 8 -5.66 -24.22 14.36
CA PRO A 8 -6.78 -24.63 15.20
C PRO A 8 -8.06 -24.70 14.35
N THR A 9 -8.67 -25.88 14.34
CA THR A 9 -9.84 -26.20 13.54
C THR A 9 -11.07 -25.46 14.04
N GLY A 10 -11.53 -24.48 13.27
CA GLY A 10 -12.86 -23.87 13.35
C GLY A 10 -13.17 -23.22 12.02
N PHE A 11 -14.23 -23.69 11.36
CA PHE A 11 -14.71 -23.36 9.99
C PHE A 11 -14.18 -24.24 8.83
N GLY A 12 -15.12 -24.91 8.15
CA GLY A 12 -14.96 -25.44 6.79
C GLY A 12 -14.99 -26.97 6.66
N ARG A 13 -16.17 -27.55 6.47
CA ARG A 13 -16.35 -28.96 6.05
C ARG A 13 -15.96 -29.14 4.57
N GLY A 14 -15.12 -30.14 4.33
CA GLY A 14 -15.29 -31.18 3.30
C GLY A 14 -15.22 -30.81 1.82
N PHE A 15 -14.04 -30.95 1.21
CA PHE A 15 -13.90 -31.37 -0.19
C PHE A 15 -12.70 -32.31 -0.33
N ALA A 16 -12.95 -33.53 -0.81
CA ALA A 16 -11.92 -34.48 -1.21
C ALA A 16 -11.59 -34.27 -2.70
N PRO A 17 -10.31 -34.28 -3.11
CA PRO A 17 -9.94 -34.16 -4.52
C PRO A 17 -10.17 -35.49 -5.27
N PRO A 18 -10.49 -35.45 -6.58
CA PRO A 18 -10.67 -36.66 -7.38
C PRO A 18 -9.31 -37.29 -7.74
N GLU A 19 -9.29 -38.63 -7.81
CA GLU A 19 -8.17 -39.42 -8.31
C GLU A 19 -7.91 -39.19 -9.82
N PRO A 20 -6.66 -39.30 -10.29
CA PRO A 20 -6.32 -39.09 -11.69
C PRO A 20 -6.69 -40.31 -12.55
N ARG A 21 -7.44 -40.07 -13.63
CA ARG A 21 -7.68 -41.04 -14.71
C ARG A 21 -6.41 -41.24 -15.55
N ARG A 22 -6.03 -42.51 -15.74
CA ARG A 22 -5.08 -42.96 -16.77
C ARG A 22 -5.74 -42.95 -18.16
N LYS A 23 -5.00 -42.47 -19.16
CA LYS A 23 -4.94 -42.80 -20.61
C LYS A 23 -4.23 -41.60 -21.27
N GLY A 24 -3.27 -41.69 -22.20
CA GLY A 24 -2.93 -42.71 -23.18
C GLY A 24 -2.59 -41.94 -24.47
N GLU A 25 -1.52 -42.32 -25.15
CA GLU A 25 -1.11 -41.93 -26.52
C GLU A 25 -0.71 -40.47 -26.81
N ILE A 26 0.60 -40.27 -27.07
CA ILE A 26 1.12 -39.11 -27.80
C ILE A 26 1.90 -39.62 -29.03
N LEU A 27 1.38 -39.27 -30.20
CA LEU A 27 2.00 -39.42 -31.51
C LEU A 27 3.15 -38.42 -31.68
N ARG A 28 4.24 -38.88 -32.30
CA ARG A 28 5.42 -38.09 -32.69
C ARG A 28 5.12 -37.26 -33.94
N GLY A 29 5.61 -36.02 -33.98
CA GLY A 29 5.73 -35.19 -35.19
C GLY A 29 6.72 -34.03 -34.98
N PRO A 30 7.49 -33.61 -36.01
CA PRO A 30 8.82 -33.00 -35.82
C PRO A 30 8.85 -31.46 -35.78
N CYS A 31 9.89 -30.94 -35.11
CA CYS A 31 10.27 -29.52 -35.04
C CYS A 31 10.81 -28.97 -36.37
N PRO A 32 10.53 -27.68 -36.71
CA PRO A 32 11.36 -26.91 -37.62
C PRO A 32 12.35 -26.00 -36.88
N ARG A 33 13.50 -25.84 -37.53
CA ARG A 33 14.69 -25.07 -37.13
C ARG A 33 14.44 -23.55 -37.13
N THR A 34 15.03 -22.86 -36.17
CA THR A 34 15.20 -21.39 -36.12
C THR A 34 16.51 -20.97 -36.80
N PRO A 35 16.56 -19.88 -37.58
CA PRO A 35 17.81 -19.31 -38.07
C PRO A 35 18.34 -18.18 -37.17
N ALA A 36 19.66 -18.04 -37.23
CA ALA A 36 20.50 -17.17 -36.44
C ALA A 36 20.52 -15.70 -36.91
N GLY A 37 20.71 -14.80 -35.94
CA GLY A 37 21.72 -13.74 -36.00
C GLY A 37 21.35 -12.40 -36.65
N ARG A 38 21.53 -11.30 -35.90
CA ARG A 38 22.46 -10.21 -36.25
C ARG A 38 22.65 -9.20 -35.09
N PRO A 39 23.78 -8.45 -35.08
CA PRO A 39 24.40 -7.91 -33.87
C PRO A 39 24.13 -6.41 -33.62
N ALA A 40 24.58 -5.99 -32.43
CA ALA A 40 24.58 -4.65 -31.86
C ALA A 40 25.25 -3.58 -32.72
N ARG A 41 24.76 -2.34 -32.59
CA ARG A 41 25.35 -1.12 -33.15
C ARG A 41 25.83 -0.21 -32.03
N ASP A 42 27.11 0.13 -32.12
CA ASP A 42 27.80 1.15 -31.34
C ASP A 42 27.22 2.56 -31.57
N LEU A 43 27.17 3.37 -30.52
CA LEU A 43 26.98 4.82 -30.58
C LEU A 43 28.15 5.50 -29.87
N ALA A 44 28.92 6.27 -30.64
CA ALA A 44 29.87 7.26 -30.15
C ALA A 44 29.37 8.68 -30.50
N PRO A 45 29.78 9.73 -29.76
CA PRO A 45 29.11 11.03 -29.75
C PRO A 45 29.78 12.05 -30.67
N ALA A 46 29.01 13.04 -31.14
CA ALA A 46 29.55 14.18 -31.88
C ALA A 46 29.10 15.52 -31.27
N ALA A 47 30.10 16.32 -30.90
CA ALA A 47 30.02 17.70 -30.47
C ALA A 47 29.99 18.68 -31.67
N GLY A 48 29.47 19.89 -31.45
CA GLY A 48 29.64 21.05 -32.34
C GLY A 48 28.78 22.23 -31.88
N ARG A 49 29.30 23.18 -31.10
CA ARG A 49 29.98 24.43 -31.47
C ARG A 49 29.11 25.44 -32.26
N HIS A 50 28.83 26.56 -31.57
CA HIS A 50 28.39 27.86 -32.09
C HIS A 50 29.32 28.43 -33.17
N PRO A 51 28.80 29.40 -33.95
CA PRO A 51 29.52 30.64 -34.13
C PRO A 51 28.67 31.89 -33.87
N ALA A 52 29.36 32.89 -33.31
CA ALA A 52 28.91 34.26 -33.14
C ALA A 52 29.18 35.09 -34.41
N THR A 53 28.38 36.13 -34.62
CA THR A 53 28.72 37.26 -35.49
C THR A 53 28.31 38.56 -34.80
N PRO A 54 29.18 39.60 -34.80
CA PRO A 54 28.90 40.92 -34.24
C PRO A 54 28.34 41.86 -35.31
N VAL A 55 27.84 43.05 -34.92
CA VAL A 55 28.17 44.37 -35.51
C VAL A 55 27.20 45.49 -35.06
N SER A 56 27.82 46.64 -34.79
CA SER A 56 27.35 48.05 -34.87
C SER A 56 26.56 48.72 -33.75
N ASN A 57 27.32 49.60 -33.07
CA ASN A 57 26.92 50.88 -32.53
C ASN A 57 26.27 51.81 -33.58
N GLN A 58 25.15 52.44 -33.24
CA GLN A 58 24.81 53.79 -33.68
C GLN A 58 24.26 54.62 -32.52
N ARG A 59 24.82 55.84 -32.39
CA ARG A 59 24.41 56.91 -31.48
C ARG A 59 23.22 57.66 -32.09
N GLY A 60 22.26 58.08 -31.26
CA GLY A 60 21.25 59.07 -31.63
C GLY A 60 20.37 59.51 -30.45
N THR A 61 20.61 60.75 -30.00
CA THR A 61 19.68 61.78 -29.45
C THR A 61 18.73 61.47 -28.26
N PRO A 62 18.57 62.40 -27.28
CA PRO A 62 17.76 62.19 -26.10
C PRO A 62 16.28 62.48 -26.40
N MET A 63 15.42 61.46 -26.25
CA MET A 63 13.96 61.62 -26.22
C MET A 63 13.44 61.49 -24.80
N SER A 64 12.41 62.30 -24.55
CA SER A 64 11.58 62.44 -23.37
C SER A 64 11.34 61.14 -22.58
N THR A 65 11.43 61.26 -21.26
CA THR A 65 11.05 60.24 -20.27
C THR A 65 9.54 59.98 -20.32
N THR A 66 9.14 59.16 -21.28
CA THR A 66 7.87 58.41 -21.24
C THR A 66 8.11 57.24 -20.29
N THR A 67 7.43 57.25 -19.14
CA THR A 67 7.43 56.14 -18.18
C THR A 67 7.05 54.86 -18.91
N ALA A 68 8.02 53.96 -19.09
CA ALA A 68 7.79 52.69 -19.75
C ALA A 68 6.66 51.94 -18.99
N PRO A 69 5.70 51.31 -19.70
CA PRO A 69 4.71 50.47 -19.04
C PRO A 69 5.47 49.43 -18.21
N SER A 70 5.18 49.41 -16.90
CA SER A 70 5.71 48.42 -15.98
C SER A 70 5.58 47.05 -16.62
N ALA A 71 6.70 46.34 -16.78
CA ALA A 71 6.71 45.00 -17.36
C ALA A 71 5.65 44.16 -16.63
N ALA A 72 4.82 43.43 -17.40
CA ALA A 72 3.87 42.51 -16.80
C ALA A 72 4.64 41.60 -15.82
N PRO A 73 4.14 41.42 -14.59
CA PRO A 73 4.85 40.64 -13.58
C PRO A 73 5.16 39.27 -14.16
N SER A 74 6.39 38.80 -13.93
CA SER A 74 6.80 37.47 -14.37
C SER A 74 5.84 36.43 -13.78
N ARG A 75 5.69 35.27 -14.44
CA ARG A 75 4.86 34.17 -13.91
C ARG A 75 5.21 33.84 -12.46
N ALA A 76 6.50 33.90 -12.10
CA ALA A 76 6.98 33.71 -10.74
C ALA A 76 6.46 34.77 -9.74
N GLU A 77 6.36 36.04 -10.16
CA GLU A 77 5.81 37.12 -9.33
C GLU A 77 4.30 36.99 -9.16
N MET A 78 3.57 36.55 -10.20
CA MET A 78 2.12 36.27 -10.07
C MET A 78 1.84 35.11 -9.12
N HIS A 79 2.66 34.06 -9.13
CA HIS A 79 2.55 32.93 -8.19
C HIS A 79 2.80 33.34 -6.72
N HIS A 80 3.50 34.45 -6.47
CA HIS A 80 3.73 34.96 -5.12
C HIS A 80 2.56 35.76 -4.55
N ALA A 81 1.82 36.48 -5.39
CA ALA A 81 0.74 37.36 -4.94
C ALA A 81 -0.63 36.65 -4.85
N ALA A 82 -0.86 35.58 -5.62
CA ALA A 82 -2.14 34.89 -5.63
C ALA A 82 -2.38 34.09 -4.33
N PRO A 83 -3.64 34.01 -3.86
CA PRO A 83 -4.05 33.04 -2.85
C PRO A 83 -3.65 31.62 -3.27
N LEU A 84 -3.13 30.84 -2.32
CA LEU A 84 -2.69 29.46 -2.59
C LEU A 84 -3.84 28.58 -3.08
N THR A 85 -5.07 28.79 -2.59
CA THR A 85 -6.27 28.09 -3.06
C THR A 85 -6.55 28.33 -4.53
N ASP A 86 -6.29 29.54 -5.04
CA ASP A 86 -6.55 29.89 -6.44
C ASP A 86 -5.53 29.20 -7.36
N LEU A 87 -4.27 29.14 -6.90
CA LEU A 87 -3.23 28.37 -7.59
C LEU A 87 -3.56 26.88 -7.61
N LEU A 88 -3.94 26.31 -6.47
CA LEU A 88 -4.34 24.92 -6.37
C LEU A 88 -5.54 24.60 -7.26
N HIS A 89 -6.55 25.47 -7.28
CA HIS A 89 -7.70 25.34 -8.16
C HIS A 89 -7.27 25.34 -9.62
N LEU A 90 -6.48 26.32 -10.05
CA LEU A 90 -6.01 26.43 -11.42
C LEU A 90 -5.24 25.19 -11.88
N GLU A 91 -4.31 24.69 -11.05
CA GLU A 91 -3.48 23.53 -11.38
C GLU A 91 -4.27 22.21 -11.40
N THR A 92 -5.29 22.07 -10.54
CA THR A 92 -6.06 20.82 -10.43
C THR A 92 -7.32 20.78 -11.30
N TYR A 93 -7.84 21.94 -11.74
CA TYR A 93 -9.11 22.05 -12.45
C TYR A 93 -9.19 21.16 -13.71
N GLY A 94 -8.14 21.16 -14.53
CA GLY A 94 -8.09 20.34 -15.75
C GLY A 94 -8.20 18.85 -15.46
N LEU A 95 -7.53 18.36 -14.42
CA LEU A 95 -7.57 16.96 -14.00
C LEU A 95 -8.94 16.60 -13.39
N ILE A 96 -9.54 17.50 -12.61
CA ILE A 96 -10.87 17.29 -12.03
C ILE A 96 -11.94 17.19 -13.12
N LEU A 97 -11.86 18.00 -14.17
CA LEU A 97 -12.75 17.87 -15.32
C LEU A 97 -12.61 16.51 -16.02
N GLN A 98 -11.38 15.98 -16.10
CA GLN A 98 -11.15 14.65 -16.68
C GLN A 98 -11.78 13.54 -15.85
N ILE A 99 -11.84 13.68 -14.52
CA ILE A 99 -12.51 12.72 -13.64
C ILE A 99 -13.98 12.57 -14.03
N GLY A 100 -14.71 13.68 -14.24
CA GLY A 100 -16.11 13.66 -14.66
C GLY A 100 -16.36 13.02 -16.03
N ALA A 101 -15.31 12.87 -16.85
CA ALA A 101 -15.36 12.19 -18.14
C ALA A 101 -14.98 10.71 -18.09
N LEU A 102 -14.64 10.17 -16.91
CA LEU A 102 -14.29 8.75 -16.77
C LEU A 102 -15.51 7.85 -17.03
N PRO A 103 -15.31 6.63 -17.58
CA PRO A 103 -16.39 5.67 -17.83
C PRO A 103 -17.24 5.37 -16.59
N PHE A 104 -16.66 5.45 -15.39
CA PHE A 104 -17.39 5.34 -14.12
C PHE A 104 -18.57 6.31 -14.04
N PHE A 105 -18.34 7.60 -14.30
CA PHE A 105 -19.39 8.63 -14.21
C PHE A 105 -20.35 8.58 -15.40
N GLU A 106 -19.88 8.10 -16.56
CA GLU A 106 -20.79 7.80 -17.67
C GLU A 106 -21.86 6.78 -17.26
N GLN A 107 -21.50 5.75 -16.48
CA GLN A 107 -22.49 4.78 -15.98
C GLN A 107 -23.35 5.30 -14.85
N VAL A 108 -22.81 6.17 -14.00
CA VAL A 108 -23.61 6.89 -13.00
C VAL A 108 -24.74 7.65 -13.70
N ASN A 109 -24.42 8.43 -14.74
CA ASN A 109 -25.41 9.19 -15.53
C ASN A 109 -26.40 8.31 -16.30
N LYS A 110 -26.03 7.07 -16.64
CA LYS A 110 -26.92 6.07 -17.27
C LYS A 110 -27.76 5.30 -16.25
N HIS A 111 -27.53 5.52 -14.96
CA HIS A 111 -28.09 4.76 -13.86
C HIS A 111 -27.86 3.24 -13.95
N ASP A 112 -26.65 2.84 -14.38
CA ASP A 112 -26.26 1.44 -14.60
C ASP A 112 -24.87 1.13 -14.02
N LEU A 113 -24.51 1.80 -12.91
CA LEU A 113 -23.24 1.55 -12.23
C LEU A 113 -23.30 0.22 -11.46
N PRO A 114 -22.39 -0.75 -11.72
CA PRO A 114 -22.31 -1.97 -10.92
C PRO A 114 -21.97 -1.65 -9.45
N PRO A 115 -22.68 -2.21 -8.45
CA PRO A 115 -22.39 -1.98 -7.04
C PRO A 115 -20.92 -2.28 -6.66
N ASP A 116 -20.34 -3.34 -7.23
CA ASP A 116 -18.95 -3.72 -7.00
C ASP A 116 -17.94 -2.62 -7.35
N SER A 117 -18.23 -1.78 -8.36
CA SER A 117 -17.37 -0.64 -8.72
C SER A 117 -17.36 0.42 -7.63
N TYR A 118 -18.52 0.73 -7.06
CA TYR A 118 -18.61 1.70 -5.98
C TYR A 118 -18.02 1.14 -4.67
N ILE A 119 -18.27 -0.13 -4.37
CA ILE A 119 -17.65 -0.78 -3.19
C ILE A 119 -16.13 -0.77 -3.34
N ALA A 120 -15.58 -1.09 -4.51
CA ALA A 120 -14.14 -1.01 -4.76
C ALA A 120 -13.60 0.42 -4.58
N LEU A 121 -14.35 1.44 -5.01
CA LEU A 121 -13.99 2.83 -4.77
C LEU A 121 -13.93 3.15 -3.27
N LEU A 122 -14.93 2.74 -2.49
CA LEU A 122 -14.95 2.93 -1.03
C LEU A 122 -13.75 2.26 -0.35
N HIS A 123 -13.41 1.04 -0.76
CA HIS A 123 -12.24 0.34 -0.23
C HIS A 123 -10.92 1.05 -0.57
N GLY A 124 -10.76 1.50 -1.82
CA GLY A 124 -9.56 2.25 -2.22
C GLY A 124 -9.45 3.60 -1.50
N LEU A 125 -10.55 4.34 -1.35
CA LEU A 125 -10.60 5.60 -0.62
C LEU A 125 -10.31 5.43 0.86
N ASP A 126 -10.79 4.36 1.50
CA ASP A 126 -10.47 4.06 2.90
C ASP A 126 -8.97 3.83 3.14
N VAL A 127 -8.29 3.18 2.19
CA VAL A 127 -6.83 3.02 2.24
C VAL A 127 -6.13 4.38 2.12
N ILE A 128 -6.54 5.22 1.16
CA ILE A 128 -5.96 6.55 0.91
C ILE A 128 -6.18 7.50 2.09
N HIS A 129 -7.41 7.63 2.58
CA HIS A 129 -7.75 8.49 3.72
C HIS A 129 -6.99 8.08 4.98
N ALA A 130 -6.95 6.78 5.28
CA ALA A 130 -6.22 6.32 6.45
C ALA A 130 -4.70 6.53 6.35
N ALA A 131 -4.12 6.43 5.14
CA ALA A 131 -2.70 6.75 4.92
C ALA A 131 -2.43 8.25 5.08
N PHE A 132 -3.34 9.10 4.57
CA PHE A 132 -3.28 10.54 4.77
C PHE A 132 -3.36 10.91 6.25
N ASP A 133 -4.32 10.38 7.00
CA ASP A 133 -4.49 10.65 8.43
C ASP A 133 -3.26 10.21 9.24
N ASP A 134 -2.72 9.02 8.96
CA ASP A 134 -1.52 8.52 9.61
C ASP A 134 -0.31 9.42 9.28
N ALA A 135 -0.09 9.75 8.01
CA ALA A 135 0.99 10.65 7.60
C ALA A 135 0.87 12.02 8.28
N ALA A 136 -0.33 12.61 8.28
CA ALA A 136 -0.65 13.87 8.93
C ALA A 136 -0.39 13.86 10.45
N SER A 137 -0.75 12.77 11.14
CA SER A 137 -0.58 12.64 12.60
C SER A 137 0.89 12.66 13.05
N HIS A 138 1.81 12.29 12.16
CA HIS A 138 3.25 12.28 12.42
C HIS A 138 3.94 13.61 12.06
N VAL A 139 3.26 14.55 11.40
CA VAL A 139 3.83 15.84 11.04
C VAL A 139 3.91 16.76 12.25
N THR A 140 5.12 17.21 12.59
CA THR A 140 5.35 18.16 13.69
C THR A 140 5.30 19.62 13.25
N LEU A 141 5.30 19.88 11.94
CA LEU A 141 5.35 21.23 11.35
C LEU A 141 4.06 22.03 11.69
N PRO A 142 4.15 23.14 12.45
CA PRO A 142 2.97 23.88 12.92
C PRO A 142 2.06 24.40 11.80
N GLU A 143 2.64 24.80 10.67
CA GLU A 143 1.94 25.28 9.48
C GLU A 143 1.00 24.21 8.93
N VAL A 144 1.48 22.96 8.85
CA VAL A 144 0.69 21.83 8.38
C VAL A 144 -0.41 21.51 9.39
N ARG A 145 -0.06 21.39 10.67
CA ARG A 145 -1.03 21.08 11.73
C ARG A 145 -2.14 22.13 11.89
N ARG A 146 -1.85 23.40 11.57
CA ARG A 146 -2.84 24.49 11.62
C ARG A 146 -3.95 24.30 10.58
N VAL A 147 -3.60 23.78 9.41
CA VAL A 147 -4.56 23.58 8.30
C VAL A 147 -5.21 22.19 8.38
N LEU A 148 -4.46 21.17 8.80
CA LEU A 148 -4.97 19.81 8.94
C LEU A 148 -5.89 19.71 10.15
N ALA A 149 -7.18 19.89 9.89
CA ALA A 149 -8.21 19.82 10.92
C ALA A 149 -8.77 18.38 11.04
N PRO A 150 -9.22 17.99 12.26
CA PRO A 150 -9.78 16.65 12.50
C PRO A 150 -10.99 16.29 11.63
N HIS A 151 -11.68 17.28 11.06
CA HIS A 151 -12.86 17.09 10.22
C HIS A 151 -12.57 16.48 8.84
N LEU A 152 -11.30 16.35 8.46
CA LEU A 152 -10.89 15.64 7.25
C LEU A 152 -10.88 14.10 7.46
N ASP A 153 -10.96 13.60 8.70
CA ASP A 153 -11.05 12.16 8.97
C ASP A 153 -12.39 11.61 8.43
N LYS A 154 -12.32 10.81 7.37
CA LYS A 154 -13.47 10.15 6.75
C LYS A 154 -13.57 8.66 7.09
N ARG A 155 -12.70 8.13 7.96
CA ARG A 155 -12.63 6.69 8.22
C ARG A 155 -13.91 6.15 8.85
N ALA A 156 -14.53 6.91 9.77
CA ALA A 156 -15.77 6.49 10.40
C ALA A 156 -16.91 6.34 9.38
N VAL A 157 -17.08 7.32 8.48
CA VAL A 157 -18.14 7.28 7.44
C VAL A 157 -17.86 6.22 6.37
N LEU A 158 -16.59 6.04 5.98
CA LEU A 158 -16.19 4.98 5.05
C LEU A 158 -16.37 3.58 5.66
N ALA A 159 -16.07 3.41 6.95
CA ALA A 159 -16.32 2.16 7.66
C ALA A 159 -17.82 1.83 7.75
N GLN A 160 -18.66 2.84 8.00
CA GLN A 160 -20.11 2.71 7.99
C GLN A 160 -20.63 2.28 6.61
N ASP A 161 -20.14 2.89 5.53
CA ASP A 161 -20.59 2.54 4.19
C ASP A 161 -20.14 1.14 3.77
N LYS A 162 -18.89 0.77 4.03
CA LYS A 162 -18.42 -0.61 3.80
C LYS A 162 -19.24 -1.64 4.58
N ALA A 163 -19.63 -1.32 5.82
CA ALA A 163 -20.46 -2.20 6.63
C ALA A 163 -21.88 -2.39 6.03
N ALA A 164 -22.43 -1.36 5.38
CA ALA A 164 -23.72 -1.47 4.68
C ALA A 164 -23.67 -2.48 3.52
N PHE A 165 -22.49 -2.68 2.91
CA PHE A 165 -22.27 -3.63 1.82
C PHE A 165 -21.68 -4.98 2.27
N ALA A 166 -21.49 -5.22 3.57
CA ALA A 166 -20.77 -6.40 4.07
C ALA A 166 -21.41 -7.76 3.71
N GLN A 167 -22.70 -7.78 3.40
CA GLN A 167 -23.42 -8.99 2.95
C GLN A 167 -23.30 -9.23 1.44
N GLN A 168 -22.84 -8.26 0.67
CA GLN A 168 -22.64 -8.41 -0.76
C GLN A 168 -21.33 -9.14 -1.03
N GLN A 169 -21.36 -10.08 -1.98
CA GLN A 169 -20.14 -10.77 -2.41
C GLN A 169 -19.32 -9.83 -3.28
N PHE A 170 -18.48 -9.04 -2.63
CA PHE A 170 -17.60 -8.06 -3.27
C PHE A 170 -16.32 -8.73 -3.80
N LEU A 171 -16.02 -8.54 -5.08
CA LEU A 171 -14.73 -8.88 -5.67
C LEU A 171 -13.82 -7.66 -5.65
N ASN A 172 -12.86 -7.62 -4.71
CA ASN A 172 -11.87 -6.54 -4.66
C ASN A 172 -10.95 -6.60 -5.90
N PRO A 173 -11.01 -5.61 -6.81
CA PRO A 173 -10.18 -5.63 -8.01
C PRO A 173 -8.71 -5.50 -7.60
N PRO A 174 -7.83 -6.47 -7.92
CA PRO A 174 -6.44 -6.46 -7.46
C PRO A 174 -5.69 -5.21 -7.87
N ALA A 175 -6.06 -4.64 -9.02
CA ALA A 175 -5.45 -3.41 -9.53
C ALA A 175 -5.83 -2.20 -8.69
N ALA A 176 -7.12 -2.03 -8.36
CA ALA A 176 -7.58 -0.96 -7.48
C ALA A 176 -6.99 -1.10 -6.08
N GLN A 177 -6.95 -2.33 -5.54
CA GLN A 177 -6.31 -2.61 -4.26
C GLN A 177 -4.82 -2.24 -4.29
N LEU A 178 -4.06 -2.74 -5.26
CA LEU A 178 -2.63 -2.43 -5.41
C LEU A 178 -2.39 -0.92 -5.57
N TRP A 179 -3.16 -0.27 -6.44
CA TRP A 179 -3.03 1.17 -6.66
C TRP A 179 -3.29 1.99 -5.41
N SER A 180 -4.32 1.64 -4.63
CA SER A 180 -4.58 2.31 -3.35
C SER A 180 -3.41 2.17 -2.37
N GLN A 181 -2.71 1.03 -2.36
CA GLN A 181 -1.50 0.83 -1.55
C GLN A 181 -0.32 1.65 -2.06
N ILE A 182 -0.16 1.79 -3.39
CA ILE A 182 0.86 2.66 -3.99
C ILE A 182 0.65 4.11 -3.55
N VAL A 183 -0.59 4.62 -3.66
CA VAL A 183 -0.92 5.99 -3.24
C VAL A 183 -0.70 6.16 -1.73
N ALA A 184 -1.08 5.18 -0.92
CA ALA A 184 -0.83 5.21 0.53
C ALA A 184 0.67 5.33 0.87
N GLU A 185 1.53 4.54 0.22
CA GLU A 185 2.98 4.64 0.43
C GLU A 185 3.56 5.99 -0.03
N GLN A 186 3.07 6.52 -1.15
CA GLN A 186 3.45 7.87 -1.60
C GLN A 186 3.08 8.93 -0.55
N LEU A 187 1.89 8.87 0.05
CA LEU A 187 1.48 9.78 1.12
C LEU A 187 2.39 9.68 2.35
N HIS A 188 2.75 8.46 2.78
CA HIS A 188 3.69 8.26 3.87
C HIS A 188 5.08 8.84 3.56
N LEU A 189 5.59 8.63 2.34
CA LEU A 189 6.87 9.19 1.90
C LEU A 189 6.84 10.71 1.86
N ARG A 190 5.74 11.29 1.36
CA ARG A 190 5.51 12.74 1.36
C ARG A 190 5.49 13.31 2.78
N GLY A 191 4.74 12.69 3.69
CA GLY A 191 4.69 13.11 5.10
C GLY A 191 6.05 13.10 5.79
N GLN A 192 6.98 12.26 5.36
CA GLN A 192 8.34 12.20 5.93
C GLN A 192 9.34 13.14 5.24
N ARG A 193 9.32 13.20 3.90
CA ARG A 193 10.34 13.90 3.11
C ARG A 193 9.95 15.35 2.78
N SER A 194 8.64 15.62 2.68
CA SER A 194 8.10 16.91 2.25
C SER A 194 6.75 17.17 2.93
N PRO A 195 6.67 17.32 4.27
CA PRO A 195 5.40 17.40 4.99
C PRO A 195 4.42 18.46 4.46
N LEU A 196 4.93 19.58 3.93
CA LEU A 196 4.11 20.63 3.33
C LEU A 196 3.28 20.15 2.13
N SER A 197 3.72 19.15 1.38
CA SER A 197 2.96 18.65 0.23
C SER A 197 1.64 17.99 0.65
N LEU A 198 1.52 17.53 1.91
CA LEU A 198 0.26 17.02 2.43
C LEU A 198 -0.84 18.08 2.47
N LEU A 199 -0.51 19.38 2.47
CA LEU A 199 -1.50 20.45 2.33
C LEU A 199 -2.19 20.41 0.96
N GLY A 200 -1.47 20.03 -0.09
CA GLY A 200 -2.02 19.86 -1.43
C GLY A 200 -2.97 18.68 -1.49
N THR A 201 -2.57 17.55 -0.88
CA THR A 201 -3.46 16.40 -0.71
C THR A 201 -4.70 16.75 0.10
N ALA A 202 -4.55 17.48 1.20
CA ALA A 202 -5.66 17.93 2.03
C ALA A 202 -6.64 18.79 1.24
N TYR A 203 -6.12 19.69 0.40
CA TYR A 203 -6.94 20.50 -0.51
C TYR A 203 -7.74 19.62 -1.47
N VAL A 204 -7.12 18.61 -2.10
CA VAL A 204 -7.80 17.70 -3.02
C VAL A 204 -8.90 16.89 -2.32
N LEU A 205 -8.61 16.36 -1.13
CA LEU A 205 -9.60 15.65 -0.33
C LEU A 205 -10.72 16.58 0.16
N ALA A 206 -10.43 17.86 0.38
CA ALA A 206 -11.41 18.87 0.77
C ALA A 206 -12.33 19.28 -0.40
N ILE A 207 -11.79 19.53 -1.60
CA ILE A 207 -12.63 19.90 -2.76
C ILE A 207 -13.43 18.72 -3.29
N TRP A 208 -12.95 17.49 -3.10
CA TRP A 208 -13.74 16.28 -3.37
C TRP A 208 -15.03 16.27 -2.56
N ASN A 209 -15.04 16.95 -1.40
CA ASN A 209 -16.22 17.15 -0.57
C ASN A 209 -17.14 18.30 -1.04
N MET A 210 -17.00 18.87 -2.24
CA MET A 210 -17.88 19.94 -2.71
C MET A 210 -18.81 19.45 -3.83
N GLY A 211 -20.12 19.65 -3.68
CA GLY A 211 -21.12 19.28 -4.69
C GLY A 211 -21.61 17.83 -4.58
N GLY A 212 -21.56 17.27 -3.37
CA GLY A 212 -21.80 15.86 -3.13
C GLY A 212 -23.26 15.43 -3.19
N THR A 213 -24.25 16.29 -2.89
CA THR A 213 -25.66 15.88 -2.87
C THR A 213 -26.13 15.41 -4.25
N GLY A 214 -25.78 16.15 -5.31
CA GLY A 214 -26.14 15.75 -6.68
C GLY A 214 -25.52 14.41 -7.04
N LEU A 215 -24.20 14.29 -6.90
CA LEU A 215 -23.49 13.05 -7.20
C LEU A 215 -23.94 11.87 -6.33
N CYS A 216 -24.23 12.10 -5.05
CA CYS A 216 -24.76 11.11 -4.14
C CYS A 216 -26.10 10.55 -4.63
N GLN A 217 -27.03 11.42 -5.04
CA GLN A 217 -28.32 11.00 -5.58
C GLN A 217 -28.15 10.19 -6.87
N GLU A 218 -27.28 10.65 -7.78
CA GLU A 218 -27.00 9.96 -9.04
C GLU A 218 -26.38 8.56 -8.81
N ILE A 219 -25.40 8.44 -7.91
CA ILE A 219 -24.79 7.16 -7.55
C ILE A 219 -25.81 6.23 -6.88
N ALA A 220 -26.62 6.73 -5.95
CA ALA A 220 -27.65 5.93 -5.27
C ALA A 220 -28.70 5.40 -6.27
N GLN A 221 -29.10 6.22 -7.24
CA GLN A 221 -29.99 5.82 -8.32
C GLN A 221 -29.32 4.79 -9.24
N ALA A 222 -28.06 5.01 -9.61
CA ALA A 222 -27.33 4.10 -10.49
C ALA A 222 -27.14 2.70 -9.90
N MET A 223 -26.94 2.61 -8.59
CA MET A 223 -26.86 1.34 -7.85
C MET A 223 -28.22 0.80 -7.40
N ARG A 224 -29.31 1.55 -7.64
CA ARG A 224 -30.69 1.21 -7.23
C ARG A 224 -30.81 0.99 -5.71
N LEU A 225 -30.13 1.79 -4.92
CA LEU A 225 -30.21 1.70 -3.46
C LEU A 225 -31.57 2.21 -2.96
N SER A 226 -32.19 1.41 -2.08
CA SER A 226 -33.38 1.83 -1.33
C SER A 226 -32.96 2.66 -0.11
N GLY A 227 -32.78 3.97 -0.31
CA GLY A 227 -32.40 4.92 0.75
C GLY A 227 -30.91 5.29 0.78
N HIS A 228 -30.46 5.75 1.94
CA HIS A 228 -29.15 6.38 2.15
C HIS A 228 -28.07 5.43 2.70
N GLN A 229 -28.39 4.13 2.85
CA GLN A 229 -27.42 3.16 3.36
C GLN A 229 -26.26 2.98 2.38
N GLY A 230 -25.03 3.10 2.88
CA GLY A 230 -23.83 3.00 2.05
C GLY A 230 -23.42 4.30 1.35
N MET A 231 -24.06 5.44 1.66
CA MET A 231 -23.80 6.74 1.03
C MET A 231 -23.27 7.82 1.99
N SER A 232 -22.96 7.45 3.24
CA SER A 232 -22.57 8.38 4.32
C SER A 232 -21.33 9.20 3.96
N TYR A 233 -20.38 8.61 3.24
CA TYR A 233 -19.18 9.28 2.73
C TYR A 233 -19.55 10.41 1.77
N MET A 234 -20.40 10.13 0.77
CA MET A 234 -20.82 11.11 -0.23
C MET A 234 -21.72 12.20 0.39
N GLU A 235 -22.59 11.84 1.33
CA GLU A 235 -23.43 12.79 2.06
C GLU A 235 -22.62 13.73 2.96
N SER A 236 -21.46 13.27 3.44
CA SER A 236 -20.58 14.09 4.27
C SER A 236 -19.99 15.29 3.54
N PHE A 237 -20.13 15.37 2.21
CA PHE A 237 -19.51 16.38 1.38
C PHE A 237 -20.13 17.76 1.62
N ASP A 238 -21.44 17.90 1.40
CA ASP A 238 -22.07 19.21 1.44
C ASP A 238 -22.18 19.79 2.85
N VAL A 239 -22.40 18.92 3.84
CA VAL A 239 -22.38 19.32 5.26
C VAL A 239 -21.02 19.89 5.62
N TRP A 240 -19.95 19.23 5.16
CA TRP A 240 -18.58 19.66 5.44
C TRP A 240 -18.21 20.94 4.69
N GLY A 241 -18.42 20.98 3.38
CA GLY A 241 -18.03 22.10 2.53
C GLY A 241 -18.68 23.42 2.97
N ALA A 242 -19.98 23.40 3.25
CA ALA A 242 -20.68 24.59 3.74
C ALA A 242 -20.19 25.07 5.12
N ALA A 243 -19.80 24.15 6.00
CA ALA A 243 -19.42 24.47 7.37
C ALA A 243 -17.94 24.88 7.52
N HIS A 244 -17.04 24.28 6.73
CA HIS A 244 -15.59 24.33 7.01
C HIS A 244 -14.73 24.90 5.88
N TRP A 245 -15.25 25.04 4.67
CA TRP A 245 -14.44 25.48 3.52
C TRP A 245 -13.77 26.85 3.73
N HIS A 246 -14.52 27.84 4.22
CA HIS A 246 -13.98 29.19 4.43
C HIS A 246 -12.84 29.22 5.46
N GLU A 247 -12.98 28.45 6.55
CA GLU A 247 -11.94 28.32 7.57
C GLU A 247 -10.70 27.62 7.01
N PHE A 248 -10.89 26.49 6.32
CA PHE A 248 -9.82 25.73 5.69
C PHE A 248 -9.05 26.56 4.64
N ALA A 249 -9.77 27.20 3.70
CA ALA A 249 -9.20 28.05 2.67
C ALA A 249 -8.48 29.26 3.26
N GLY A 250 -9.07 29.90 4.29
CA GLY A 250 -8.45 31.00 5.01
C GLY A 250 -7.14 30.60 5.69
N ALA A 251 -7.14 29.45 6.39
CA ALA A 251 -5.96 28.91 7.03
C ALA A 251 -4.85 28.62 6.01
N LEU A 252 -5.18 27.97 4.88
CA LEU A 252 -4.24 27.65 3.81
C LEU A 252 -3.66 28.91 3.15
N ASN A 253 -4.49 29.90 2.85
CA ASN A 253 -4.06 31.16 2.24
C ASN A 253 -3.25 32.06 3.18
N SER A 254 -3.39 31.90 4.49
CA SER A 254 -2.64 32.65 5.50
C SER A 254 -1.22 32.13 5.74
N LEU A 255 -0.84 30.98 5.17
CA LEU A 255 0.47 30.40 5.40
C LEU A 255 1.57 31.25 4.73
N PRO A 256 2.66 31.59 5.46
CA PRO A 256 3.75 32.38 4.92
C PRO A 256 4.72 31.49 4.10
N LEU A 257 4.23 30.92 3.00
CA LEU A 257 5.01 30.01 2.15
C LEU A 257 5.77 30.75 1.03
N ASP A 258 7.04 30.41 0.86
CA ASP A 258 7.83 30.83 -0.29
C ASP A 258 7.43 30.07 -1.58
N SER A 259 8.04 30.41 -2.71
CA SER A 259 7.72 29.81 -4.02
C SER A 259 8.05 28.31 -4.08
N ILE A 260 9.14 27.87 -3.45
CA ILE A 260 9.55 26.46 -3.43
C ILE A 260 8.54 25.66 -2.61
N GLN A 261 8.18 26.16 -1.42
CA GLN A 261 7.19 25.56 -0.54
C GLN A 261 5.82 25.48 -1.21
N ARG A 262 5.38 26.55 -1.90
CA ARG A 262 4.14 26.52 -2.71
C ARG A 262 4.21 25.44 -3.79
N GLN A 263 5.34 25.27 -4.48
CA GLN A 263 5.51 24.21 -5.47
C GLN A 263 5.37 22.81 -4.86
N HIS A 264 5.88 22.59 -3.64
CA HIS A 264 5.67 21.31 -2.94
C HIS A 264 4.20 21.06 -2.63
N VAL A 265 3.44 22.10 -2.25
CA VAL A 265 1.98 21.99 -2.03
C VAL A 265 1.27 21.66 -3.35
N LEU A 266 1.58 22.35 -4.44
CA LEU A 266 0.99 22.08 -5.76
C LEU A 266 1.26 20.65 -6.25
N LEU A 267 2.49 20.17 -6.08
CA LEU A 267 2.86 18.80 -6.44
C LEU A 267 2.08 17.76 -5.64
N GLY A 268 1.88 17.98 -4.34
CA GLY A 268 1.08 17.06 -3.51
C GLY A 268 -0.41 17.05 -3.89
N ALA A 269 -0.93 18.15 -4.46
CA ALA A 269 -2.28 18.20 -4.99
C ALA A 269 -2.38 17.45 -6.33
N ASP A 270 -1.46 17.70 -7.27
CA ASP A 270 -1.38 17.00 -8.55
C ASP A 270 -1.35 15.47 -8.36
N GLU A 271 -0.45 14.98 -7.49
CA GLU A 271 -0.34 13.55 -7.17
C GLU A 271 -1.61 12.97 -6.55
N ALA A 272 -2.27 13.72 -5.66
CA ALA A 272 -3.50 13.27 -5.03
C ALA A 272 -4.66 13.17 -6.03
N VAL A 273 -4.81 14.15 -6.93
CA VAL A 273 -5.83 14.08 -7.99
C VAL A 273 -5.53 12.91 -8.92
N GLN A 274 -4.30 12.76 -9.41
CA GLN A 274 -3.92 11.63 -10.26
C GLN A 274 -4.16 10.28 -9.58
N GLY A 275 -3.81 10.17 -8.29
CA GLY A 275 -4.06 8.98 -7.47
C GLY A 275 -5.55 8.61 -7.42
N ILE A 276 -6.43 9.58 -7.17
CA ILE A 276 -7.88 9.35 -7.11
C ILE A 276 -8.46 9.08 -8.51
N THR A 277 -8.07 9.83 -9.54
CA THR A 277 -8.47 9.60 -10.94
C THR A 277 -8.18 8.18 -11.36
N GLN A 278 -6.94 7.72 -11.13
CA GLN A 278 -6.53 6.38 -11.52
C GLN A 278 -7.23 5.30 -10.70
N LEU A 279 -7.52 5.54 -9.42
CA LEU A 279 -8.36 4.64 -8.63
C LEU A 279 -9.75 4.49 -9.27
N ILE A 280 -10.39 5.60 -9.65
CA ILE A 280 -11.73 5.59 -10.27
C ILE A 280 -11.72 4.84 -11.61
N ASP A 281 -10.69 5.07 -12.43
CA ASP A 281 -10.50 4.37 -13.71
C ASP A 281 -10.29 2.85 -13.52
N LEU A 282 -9.63 2.44 -12.44
CA LEU A 282 -9.39 1.02 -12.13
C LEU A 282 -10.61 0.30 -11.55
N VAL A 283 -11.60 1.02 -11.02
CA VAL A 283 -12.83 0.42 -10.48
C VAL A 283 -13.95 0.35 -11.51
N TYR A 284 -13.81 0.98 -12.69
CA TYR A 284 -14.76 0.77 -13.79
C TYR A 284 -14.16 1.05 -15.18
N PRO A 285 -14.35 0.14 -16.17
CA PRO A 285 -14.99 -1.16 -16.03
C PRO A 285 -14.14 -2.11 -15.19
N LEU A 286 -14.79 -2.93 -14.36
CA LEU A 286 -14.09 -3.91 -13.55
C LEU A 286 -13.36 -4.90 -14.45
N SER A 287 -12.04 -4.88 -14.37
CA SER A 287 -11.17 -5.78 -15.11
C SER A 287 -10.32 -6.55 -14.11
N ASP A 288 -10.21 -7.85 -14.34
CA ASP A 288 -9.25 -8.70 -13.62
C ASP A 288 -7.81 -8.45 -14.06
N SER A 289 -7.57 -7.68 -15.13
CA SER A 289 -6.24 -7.45 -15.69
C SER A 289 -6.07 -6.07 -16.38
N PRO A 290 -6.33 -4.93 -15.71
CA PRO A 290 -6.04 -3.61 -16.25
C PRO A 290 -4.53 -3.34 -16.15
N THR A 291 -3.76 -3.99 -17.03
CA THR A 291 -2.29 -3.97 -16.95
C THR A 291 -1.65 -2.74 -17.58
N THR A 292 -2.43 -1.91 -18.28
CA THR A 292 -1.89 -0.77 -19.06
C THR A 292 -1.52 0.43 -18.20
N TYR A 293 -2.07 0.56 -16.98
CA TYR A 293 -1.99 1.80 -16.20
C TYR A 293 -1.24 1.67 -14.87
N ILE A 294 -0.91 0.45 -14.44
CA ILE A 294 -0.12 0.26 -13.21
C ILE A 294 1.36 0.44 -13.56
N PRO A 295 2.08 1.39 -12.92
CA PRO A 295 3.52 1.54 -13.11
C PRO A 295 4.23 0.20 -12.91
N ARG A 296 5.13 -0.16 -13.84
CA ARG A 296 5.88 -1.42 -13.75
C ARG A 296 6.95 -1.39 -12.68
N GLU A 297 7.47 -0.20 -12.41
CA GLU A 297 8.45 0.04 -11.38
C GLU A 297 7.90 1.15 -10.48
N ILE A 298 7.91 0.89 -9.18
CA ILE A 298 7.50 1.86 -8.17
C ILE A 298 8.63 2.01 -7.18
N THR A 299 8.95 3.25 -6.80
CA THR A 299 9.91 3.51 -5.74
C THR A 299 9.18 3.50 -4.40
N LEU A 300 9.39 2.44 -3.64
CA LEU A 300 8.98 2.34 -2.24
C LEU A 300 10.04 2.99 -1.34
N ARG A 301 9.75 3.02 -0.05
CA ARG A 301 10.65 3.57 0.98
C ARG A 301 12.03 2.93 0.96
N ASP A 302 12.09 1.64 0.67
CA ASP A 302 13.30 0.82 0.76
C ASP A 302 13.91 0.48 -0.61
N GLY A 303 13.40 1.06 -1.70
CA GLY A 303 13.94 0.90 -3.05
C GLY A 303 12.87 0.77 -4.14
N SER A 304 13.30 0.62 -5.38
CA SER A 304 12.40 0.32 -6.50
C SER A 304 11.97 -1.14 -6.48
N VAL A 305 10.68 -1.41 -6.66
CA VAL A 305 10.15 -2.76 -6.86
C VAL A 305 9.42 -2.86 -8.20
N THR A 306 9.57 -4.00 -8.87
CA THR A 306 8.90 -4.28 -10.15
C THR A 306 7.61 -5.03 -9.90
N ILE A 307 6.48 -4.45 -10.30
CA ILE A 307 5.15 -5.06 -10.14
C ILE A 307 4.95 -6.15 -11.21
N PRO A 308 4.46 -7.35 -10.84
CA PRO A 308 4.17 -8.41 -11.78
C PRO A 308 3.23 -7.99 -12.93
N ASN A 309 3.44 -8.59 -14.10
CA ASN A 309 2.56 -8.35 -15.26
C ASN A 309 1.18 -9.02 -15.12
N ASP A 310 1.11 -10.11 -14.35
CA ASP A 310 -0.10 -10.90 -14.17
C ASP A 310 -0.82 -10.48 -12.88
N MET A 311 -2.01 -9.90 -13.01
CA MET A 311 -2.80 -9.43 -11.86
C MET A 311 -3.31 -10.58 -10.98
N ARG A 312 -3.34 -11.82 -11.48
CA ARG A 312 -3.60 -13.00 -10.66
C ARG A 312 -2.45 -13.25 -9.68
N GLU A 313 -1.22 -12.87 -10.06
CA GLU A 313 -0.04 -12.92 -9.19
C GLU A 313 -0.14 -11.87 -8.08
N VAL A 314 -0.48 -10.63 -8.44
CA VAL A 314 -0.74 -9.57 -7.46
C VAL A 314 -1.85 -9.96 -6.49
N ARG A 315 -2.98 -10.49 -7.00
CA ARG A 315 -4.08 -11.01 -6.16
C ARG A 315 -3.60 -12.10 -5.20
N THR A 316 -2.72 -12.97 -5.66
CA THR A 316 -2.14 -14.05 -4.85
C THR A 316 -1.31 -13.48 -3.71
N MET A 317 -0.45 -12.50 -3.98
CA MET A 317 0.38 -11.84 -2.96
C MET A 317 -0.47 -11.12 -1.91
N LEU A 318 -1.48 -10.36 -2.36
CA LEU A 318 -2.38 -9.63 -1.48
C LEU A 318 -3.18 -10.59 -0.58
N ARG A 319 -3.66 -11.71 -1.14
CA ARG A 319 -4.36 -12.75 -0.36
C ARG A 319 -3.44 -13.43 0.66
N ALA A 320 -2.20 -13.72 0.30
CA ALA A 320 -1.23 -14.32 1.20
C ALA A 320 -0.89 -13.36 2.36
N GLY A 321 -0.72 -12.06 2.06
CA GLY A 321 -0.59 -10.99 3.06
C GLY A 321 -1.79 -10.96 4.01
N ASP A 322 -3.01 -10.85 3.49
CA ASP A 322 -4.24 -10.85 4.31
C ASP A 322 -4.34 -12.07 5.24
N ARG A 323 -3.96 -13.25 4.76
CA ARG A 323 -3.93 -14.48 5.58
C ARG A 323 -2.85 -14.42 6.65
N TYR A 324 -1.67 -13.89 6.32
CA TYR A 324 -0.57 -13.71 7.25
C TYR A 324 -0.91 -12.69 8.35
N TRP A 325 -1.59 -11.59 8.03
CA TRP A 325 -2.09 -10.62 9.00
C TRP A 325 -2.99 -11.23 10.06
N ARG A 326 -3.95 -12.04 9.61
CA ARG A 326 -4.86 -12.75 10.53
C ARG A 326 -4.13 -13.78 11.38
N LEU A 327 -3.05 -14.35 10.84
CA LEU A 327 -2.22 -15.29 11.56
C LEU A 327 -1.35 -14.58 12.62
N PHE A 328 -0.80 -13.40 12.32
CA PHE A 328 0.07 -12.66 13.24
C PHE A 328 -0.33 -11.19 13.43
N PRO A 329 -1.45 -10.90 14.13
CA PRO A 329 -1.87 -9.52 14.45
C PRO A 329 -0.81 -8.70 15.19
N TYR A 330 0.16 -9.38 15.80
CA TYR A 330 1.36 -8.77 16.38
C TYR A 330 2.06 -7.78 15.43
N VAL A 331 2.21 -8.14 14.15
CA VAL A 331 2.92 -7.28 13.19
C VAL A 331 2.19 -5.93 13.05
N GLU A 332 0.86 -5.93 13.18
CA GLU A 332 0.01 -4.76 12.89
C GLU A 332 0.03 -3.87 14.10
N LEU A 333 -0.16 -4.48 15.26
CA LEU A 333 -0.15 -3.78 16.54
C LEU A 333 1.21 -3.15 16.83
N ARG A 334 2.30 -3.79 16.39
CA ARG A 334 3.66 -3.29 16.61
C ARG A 334 4.10 -2.26 15.59
N TYR A 335 3.96 -2.56 14.30
CA TYR A 335 4.51 -1.73 13.23
C TYR A 335 3.45 -0.81 12.61
N GLY A 336 2.19 -0.92 13.04
CA GLY A 336 1.07 -0.19 12.45
C GLY A 336 0.87 -0.57 10.98
N ARG A 337 0.29 0.36 10.23
CA ARG A 337 0.16 0.22 8.77
C ARG A 337 1.50 0.19 8.04
N LYS A 338 2.61 0.61 8.66
CA LYS A 338 3.95 0.41 8.06
C LYS A 338 4.21 -1.07 7.85
N GLY A 339 3.77 -1.94 8.78
CA GLY A 339 3.83 -3.39 8.58
C GLY A 339 3.06 -3.83 7.33
N HIS A 340 1.89 -3.23 7.07
CA HIS A 340 1.06 -3.51 5.87
C HIS A 340 1.75 -3.12 4.57
N GLY A 341 2.41 -1.95 4.57
CA GLY A 341 3.26 -1.49 3.48
C GLY A 341 4.39 -2.45 3.13
N PHE A 342 5.05 -2.98 4.17
CA PHE A 342 6.10 -4.00 3.99
C PHE A 342 5.57 -5.25 3.32
N GLU A 343 4.35 -5.71 3.58
CA GLU A 343 3.92 -7.02 3.07
C GLU A 343 3.49 -7.05 1.62
N TRP A 344 2.91 -5.98 1.08
CA TRP A 344 2.65 -5.94 -0.37
C TRP A 344 3.95 -5.65 -1.13
N GLY A 345 4.84 -4.82 -0.58
CA GLY A 345 6.18 -4.61 -1.11
C GLY A 345 7.01 -5.89 -1.11
N ASP A 346 7.04 -6.60 0.02
CA ASP A 346 7.69 -7.89 0.21
C ASP A 346 7.01 -8.95 -0.65
N GLY A 347 5.67 -8.92 -0.79
CA GLY A 347 4.95 -9.80 -1.70
C GLY A 347 5.39 -9.62 -3.14
N VAL A 348 5.55 -8.37 -3.60
CA VAL A 348 6.08 -8.02 -4.92
C VAL A 348 7.54 -8.49 -5.05
N VAL A 349 8.39 -8.25 -4.06
CA VAL A 349 9.78 -8.75 -4.03
C VAL A 349 9.82 -10.27 -4.10
N MET A 350 8.98 -10.96 -3.34
CA MET A 350 8.89 -12.42 -3.33
C MET A 350 8.35 -12.96 -4.65
N GLY A 351 7.44 -12.25 -5.34
CA GLY A 351 7.08 -12.59 -6.72
C GLY A 351 8.24 -12.50 -7.70
N ARG A 352 9.09 -11.48 -7.55
CA ARG A 352 10.34 -11.37 -8.34
C ARG A 352 11.23 -12.59 -8.10
N LEU A 353 11.25 -13.13 -6.88
CA LEU A 353 12.03 -14.32 -6.57
C LEU A 353 11.55 -15.56 -7.35
N ALA A 354 10.30 -15.58 -7.84
CA ALA A 354 9.83 -16.67 -8.71
C ALA A 354 10.53 -16.71 -10.09
N ALA A 355 11.30 -15.68 -10.44
CA ALA A 355 12.00 -15.56 -11.72
C ALA A 355 13.53 -15.67 -11.60
N VAL A 356 14.08 -15.91 -10.41
CA VAL A 356 15.54 -15.99 -10.18
C VAL A 356 15.97 -17.39 -9.74
N SER A 357 17.29 -17.62 -9.63
CA SER A 357 17.85 -18.91 -9.18
C SER A 357 17.56 -19.16 -7.70
N GLN A 358 17.54 -20.43 -7.28
CA GLN A 358 17.39 -20.81 -5.87
C GLN A 358 18.42 -20.12 -4.96
N GLU A 359 19.67 -19.98 -5.42
CA GLU A 359 20.74 -19.31 -4.68
C GLU A 359 20.40 -17.84 -4.39
N ALA A 360 19.93 -17.10 -5.39
CA ALA A 360 19.50 -15.71 -5.22
C ALA A 360 18.27 -15.60 -4.31
N VAL A 361 17.34 -16.56 -4.39
CA VAL A 361 16.19 -16.65 -3.47
C VAL A 361 16.67 -16.86 -2.03
N ASP A 362 17.61 -17.77 -1.81
CA ASP A 362 18.14 -18.06 -0.48
C ASP A 362 18.90 -16.87 0.12
N GLU A 363 19.69 -16.15 -0.68
CA GLU A 363 20.38 -14.92 -0.26
C GLU A 363 19.41 -13.82 0.16
N GLU A 364 18.35 -13.58 -0.63
CA GLU A 364 17.33 -12.58 -0.33
C GLU A 364 16.53 -12.95 0.93
N ILE A 365 16.15 -14.23 1.07
CA ILE A 365 15.48 -14.74 2.27
C ILE A 365 16.37 -14.55 3.50
N ASP A 366 17.65 -14.92 3.42
CA ASP A 366 18.58 -14.80 4.53
C ASP A 366 18.78 -13.34 4.94
N TRP A 367 18.90 -12.43 3.97
CA TRP A 367 18.96 -10.99 4.22
C TRP A 367 17.69 -10.49 4.90
N THR A 368 16.52 -10.85 4.36
CA THR A 368 15.21 -10.45 4.88
C THR A 368 15.03 -10.91 6.32
N VAL A 369 15.26 -12.20 6.60
CA VAL A 369 15.12 -12.80 7.93
C VAL A 369 16.06 -12.15 8.94
N ARG A 370 17.32 -11.87 8.56
CA ARG A 370 18.25 -11.13 9.44
C ARG A 370 17.75 -9.72 9.74
N MET A 371 17.31 -9.00 8.72
CA MET A 371 16.85 -7.61 8.84
C MET A 371 15.62 -7.51 9.76
N ILE A 372 14.58 -8.33 9.54
CA ILE A 372 13.35 -8.26 10.32
C ILE A 372 13.48 -8.95 11.68
N GLY A 373 14.30 -10.00 11.77
CA GLY A 373 14.66 -10.69 13.01
C GLY A 373 15.31 -9.74 14.00
N ALA A 374 16.30 -8.97 13.55
CA ALA A 374 16.93 -7.93 14.37
C ALA A 374 15.94 -6.85 14.85
N ARG A 375 14.78 -6.69 14.19
CA ARG A 375 13.72 -5.74 14.57
C ARG A 375 12.63 -6.37 15.44
N GLY A 376 12.75 -7.64 15.81
CA GLY A 376 11.80 -8.36 16.66
C GLY A 376 10.70 -9.13 15.92
N ILE A 377 10.88 -9.47 14.64
CA ILE A 377 10.03 -10.41 13.91
C ILE A 377 10.79 -11.73 13.76
N PRO A 378 10.46 -12.78 14.54
CA PRO A 378 11.22 -14.03 14.53
C PRO A 378 11.13 -14.76 13.18
N MET A 379 12.11 -15.61 12.87
CA MET A 379 12.21 -16.33 11.59
C MET A 379 10.99 -17.20 11.24
N TRP A 380 10.20 -17.59 12.24
CA TRP A 380 8.96 -18.34 12.05
C TRP A 380 7.92 -17.53 11.25
N SER A 381 7.93 -16.20 11.38
CA SER A 381 7.02 -15.31 10.65
C SER A 381 7.23 -15.38 9.13
N PRO A 382 8.41 -15.06 8.57
CA PRO A 382 8.66 -15.18 7.12
C PRO A 382 8.56 -16.62 6.61
N GLU A 383 8.89 -17.64 7.43
CA GLU A 383 8.61 -19.05 7.12
C GLU A 383 7.12 -19.26 6.79
N CYS A 384 6.22 -18.82 7.68
CA CYS A 384 4.78 -18.93 7.48
C CYS A 384 4.29 -18.10 6.29
N TYR A 385 4.77 -16.87 6.10
CA TYR A 385 4.38 -16.03 4.97
C TYR A 385 4.69 -16.70 3.62
N MET A 386 5.91 -17.20 3.45
CA MET A 386 6.31 -17.86 2.19
C MET A 386 5.52 -19.15 1.92
N LEU A 387 5.15 -19.89 2.97
CA LEU A 387 4.26 -21.06 2.82
C LEU A 387 2.85 -20.65 2.36
N LEU A 388 2.29 -19.58 2.93
CA LEU A 388 0.99 -19.03 2.52
C LEU A 388 1.03 -18.52 1.08
N LEU A 389 2.10 -17.81 0.71
CA LEU A 389 2.31 -17.31 -0.64
C LEU A 389 2.40 -18.45 -1.66
N TYR A 390 3.18 -19.50 -1.37
CA TYR A 390 3.28 -20.67 -2.24
C TYR A 390 1.94 -21.40 -2.37
N GLU A 391 1.25 -21.64 -1.26
CA GLU A 391 -0.08 -22.28 -1.28
C GLU A 391 -1.05 -21.50 -2.16
N ASP A 392 -1.11 -20.18 -1.97
CA ASP A 392 -2.00 -19.33 -2.73
C ASP A 392 -1.60 -19.28 -4.21
N ALA A 393 -0.30 -19.26 -4.51
CA ALA A 393 0.21 -19.23 -5.87
C ALA A 393 -0.09 -20.53 -6.62
N VAL A 394 0.13 -21.70 -6.01
CA VAL A 394 -0.18 -22.98 -6.65
C VAL A 394 -1.68 -23.14 -6.88
N GLN A 395 -2.51 -22.57 -6.01
CA GLN A 395 -3.97 -22.60 -6.17
C GLN A 395 -4.47 -21.65 -7.28
N SER A 396 -3.96 -20.42 -7.32
CA SER A 396 -4.43 -19.38 -8.23
C SER A 396 -3.71 -19.37 -9.60
N LEU A 397 -2.49 -19.90 -9.64
CA LEU A 397 -1.56 -19.92 -10.78
C LEU A 397 -0.89 -21.31 -10.93
N PRO A 398 -1.67 -22.40 -11.11
CA PRO A 398 -1.11 -23.75 -11.18
C PRO A 398 -0.06 -23.91 -12.29
N GLU A 399 -0.21 -23.19 -13.40
CA GLU A 399 0.75 -23.16 -14.51
C GLU A 399 2.11 -22.56 -14.15
N ARG A 400 2.19 -21.77 -13.06
CA ARG A 400 3.42 -21.18 -12.53
C ARG A 400 3.91 -21.82 -11.24
N ALA A 401 3.31 -22.93 -10.80
CA ALA A 401 3.70 -23.61 -9.57
C ALA A 401 5.21 -23.94 -9.48
N ALA A 402 5.84 -24.25 -10.62
CA ALA A 402 7.29 -24.48 -10.69
C ALA A 402 8.12 -23.21 -10.45
N SER A 403 7.66 -22.05 -10.94
CA SER A 403 8.32 -20.76 -10.72
C SER A 403 8.29 -20.33 -9.26
N PHE A 404 7.21 -20.65 -8.52
CA PHE A 404 7.11 -20.35 -7.09
C PHE A 404 7.82 -21.37 -6.19
N ARG A 405 8.33 -22.47 -6.76
CA ARG A 405 8.95 -23.54 -6.00
C ARG A 405 10.17 -23.09 -5.17
N PRO A 406 11.05 -22.20 -5.66
CA PRO A 406 12.19 -21.74 -4.87
C PRO A 406 11.81 -21.05 -3.55
N ILE A 407 10.69 -20.32 -3.54
CA ILE A 407 10.18 -19.65 -2.34
C ILE A 407 9.71 -20.70 -1.32
N TYR A 408 9.04 -21.76 -1.77
CA TYR A 408 8.65 -22.87 -0.92
C TYR A 408 9.86 -23.62 -0.36
N ASP A 409 10.85 -23.93 -1.20
CA ASP A 409 12.06 -24.61 -0.75
C ASP A 409 12.87 -23.74 0.23
N GLY A 410 12.91 -22.42 0.03
CA GLY A 410 13.45 -21.46 0.99
C GLY A 410 12.69 -21.44 2.32
N ALA A 411 11.36 -21.49 2.30
CA ALA A 411 10.55 -21.63 3.51
C ALA A 411 10.84 -22.94 4.27
N LEU A 412 10.99 -24.06 3.54
CA LEU A 412 11.39 -25.34 4.15
C LEU A 412 12.79 -25.28 4.75
N ARG A 413 13.73 -24.59 4.09
CA ARG A 413 15.08 -24.37 4.60
C ARG A 413 15.04 -23.63 5.94
N LEU A 414 14.30 -22.52 6.04
CA LEU A 414 14.10 -21.81 7.30
C LEU A 414 13.47 -22.69 8.38
N ALA A 415 12.41 -23.43 8.02
CA ALA A 415 11.74 -24.34 8.94
C ALA A 415 12.71 -25.40 9.49
N ASN A 416 13.57 -25.97 8.63
CA ASN A 416 14.57 -26.95 9.02
C ASN A 416 15.67 -26.34 9.90
N GLN A 417 16.14 -25.13 9.59
CA GLN A 417 17.07 -24.39 10.44
C GLN A 417 16.48 -24.13 11.83
N ARG A 418 15.23 -23.63 11.90
CA ARG A 418 14.51 -23.45 13.18
C ARG A 418 14.43 -24.76 13.97
N ARG A 419 14.06 -25.87 13.31
CA ARG A 419 13.93 -27.19 13.93
C ARG A 419 15.23 -27.76 14.50
N THR A 420 16.40 -27.22 14.13
CA THR A 420 17.66 -27.61 14.79
C THR A 420 17.74 -27.18 16.25
N VAL A 421 16.98 -26.15 16.65
CA VAL A 421 16.95 -25.61 18.01
C VAL A 421 15.55 -25.60 18.62
N LEU A 422 14.48 -25.53 17.82
CA LEU A 422 13.09 -25.42 18.26
C LEU A 422 12.18 -26.32 17.41
N SER A 423 11.71 -27.44 18.00
CA SER A 423 10.74 -28.33 17.33
C SER A 423 9.35 -27.69 17.19
N ASP A 424 8.53 -28.21 16.29
CA ASP A 424 7.16 -27.72 16.08
C ASP A 424 6.26 -28.01 17.30
N GLU A 425 6.49 -29.13 18.00
CA GLU A 425 5.79 -29.49 19.23
C GLU A 425 6.11 -28.51 20.36
N LEU A 426 7.38 -28.14 20.51
CA LEU A 426 7.81 -27.20 21.53
C LEU A 426 7.29 -25.78 21.24
N LEU A 427 7.26 -25.38 19.96
CA LEU A 427 6.66 -24.12 19.53
C LEU A 427 5.17 -24.07 19.88
N GLN A 428 4.42 -25.13 19.57
CA GLN A 428 2.99 -25.23 19.92
C GLN A 428 2.77 -25.27 21.44
N GLU A 429 3.65 -25.95 22.17
CA GLU A 429 3.59 -26.03 23.63
C GLU A 429 3.74 -24.63 24.28
N PHE A 430 4.72 -23.84 23.84
CA PHE A 430 4.89 -22.47 24.33
C PHE A 430 3.71 -21.58 23.96
N ASP A 431 3.16 -21.75 22.76
CA ASP A 431 1.98 -21.01 22.34
C ASP A 431 0.79 -21.26 23.26
N GLN A 432 0.45 -22.53 23.49
CA GLN A 432 -0.66 -22.91 24.35
C GLN A 432 -0.44 -22.47 25.81
N ARG A 433 0.79 -22.58 26.33
CA ARG A 433 1.11 -22.13 27.70
C ARG A 433 0.93 -20.63 27.86
N PHE A 434 1.42 -19.83 26.92
CA PHE A 434 1.25 -18.38 26.97
C PHE A 434 -0.24 -18.01 26.88
N ALA A 435 -0.97 -18.61 25.93
CA ALA A 435 -2.42 -18.42 25.77
C ALA A 435 -3.18 -18.70 27.08
N ASN A 436 -2.84 -19.80 27.78
CA ASN A 436 -3.44 -20.16 29.06
C ASN A 436 -3.13 -19.14 30.17
N ARG A 437 -1.95 -18.51 30.16
CA ARG A 437 -1.53 -17.52 31.17
C ARG A 437 -2.24 -16.18 30.99
N VAL A 438 -2.42 -15.72 29.75
CA VAL A 438 -3.03 -14.41 29.45
C VAL A 438 -4.56 -14.46 29.34
N GLY A 439 -5.12 -15.64 29.16
CA GLY A 439 -6.57 -15.86 29.05
C GLY A 439 -7.12 -15.64 27.63
N PRO A 440 -8.39 -16.01 27.41
CA PRO A 440 -8.99 -16.07 26.08
C PRO A 440 -9.13 -14.71 25.39
N GLU A 441 -9.39 -13.63 26.14
CA GLU A 441 -9.52 -12.27 25.60
C GLU A 441 -8.21 -11.82 24.92
N TRP A 442 -7.10 -11.94 25.65
CA TRP A 442 -5.78 -11.56 25.14
C TRP A 442 -5.30 -12.48 24.03
N ASN A 443 -5.57 -13.79 24.13
CA ASN A 443 -5.24 -14.75 23.07
C ASN A 443 -6.04 -14.51 21.78
N ALA A 444 -7.30 -14.03 21.88
CA ALA A 444 -8.08 -13.65 20.71
C ALA A 444 -7.53 -12.40 20.02
N ARG A 445 -7.01 -11.44 20.80
CA ARG A 445 -6.42 -10.20 20.29
C ARG A 445 -5.02 -10.39 19.68
N LEU A 446 -4.21 -11.23 20.31
CA LEU A 446 -2.82 -11.50 19.96
C LEU A 446 -2.55 -13.01 20.03
N PRO A 447 -3.06 -13.79 19.05
CA PRO A 447 -2.79 -15.22 18.99
C PRO A 447 -1.31 -15.47 18.68
N HIS A 448 -0.86 -16.70 18.94
CA HIS A 448 0.47 -17.19 18.53
C HIS A 448 1.67 -16.53 19.22
N VAL A 449 1.43 -15.71 20.26
CA VAL A 449 2.49 -14.98 20.96
C VAL A 449 3.45 -15.92 21.68
N GLY A 450 2.99 -17.01 22.28
CA GLY A 450 3.91 -17.95 22.93
C GLY A 450 4.81 -18.64 21.91
N GLY A 451 4.28 -18.93 20.71
CA GLY A 451 5.08 -19.38 19.57
C GLY A 451 6.12 -18.32 19.15
N PHE A 452 5.75 -17.03 19.11
CA PHE A 452 6.69 -15.93 18.83
C PHE A 452 7.79 -15.78 19.88
N ILE A 453 7.48 -15.99 21.16
CA ILE A 453 8.47 -15.99 22.25
C ILE A 453 9.52 -17.08 21.98
N ALA A 454 9.08 -18.33 21.79
CA ALA A 454 9.96 -19.44 21.49
C ALA A 454 10.77 -19.20 20.19
N ALA A 455 10.10 -18.76 19.14
CA ALA A 455 10.73 -18.49 17.85
C ALA A 455 11.75 -17.35 17.91
N SER A 456 11.56 -16.35 18.78
CA SER A 456 12.55 -15.26 18.99
C SER A 456 13.81 -15.78 19.66
N VAL A 457 13.69 -16.69 20.64
CA VAL A 457 14.84 -17.38 21.25
C VAL A 457 15.58 -18.21 20.22
N ALA A 458 14.86 -19.00 19.41
CA ALA A 458 15.46 -19.77 18.33
C ALA A 458 16.19 -18.88 17.30
N THR A 459 15.57 -17.75 16.93
CA THR A 459 16.13 -16.77 15.98
C THR A 459 17.46 -16.20 16.50
N GLU A 460 17.54 -15.85 17.78
CA GLU A 460 18.79 -15.35 18.38
C GLU A 460 19.86 -16.44 18.52
N ARG A 461 19.47 -17.67 18.89
CA ARG A 461 20.39 -18.83 18.93
C ARG A 461 20.97 -19.19 17.56
N LEU A 462 20.23 -18.92 16.49
CA LEU A 462 20.68 -19.09 15.10
C LEU A 462 21.50 -17.89 14.59
N GLY A 463 21.89 -16.96 15.47
CA GLY A 463 22.87 -15.91 15.19
C GLY A 463 22.29 -14.56 14.79
N ILE A 464 20.97 -14.37 14.90
CA ILE A 464 20.33 -13.08 14.60
C ILE A 464 20.26 -12.26 15.89
N ALA A 465 21.24 -11.39 16.08
CA ALA A 465 21.38 -10.56 17.27
C ALA A 465 20.16 -9.65 17.52
N HIS A 466 19.89 -9.37 18.79
CA HIS A 466 18.83 -8.48 19.29
C HIS A 466 17.39 -8.93 18.99
N ALA A 467 17.18 -10.15 18.50
CA ALA A 467 15.84 -10.67 18.22
C ALA A 467 14.98 -10.72 19.49
N ILE A 468 15.54 -11.22 20.60
CA ILE A 468 14.85 -11.27 21.90
C ILE A 468 14.69 -9.86 22.47
N GLU A 469 15.76 -9.06 22.49
CA GLU A 469 15.75 -7.72 23.10
C GLU A 469 14.68 -6.82 22.48
N ASN A 470 14.66 -6.73 21.15
CA ASN A 470 13.70 -5.88 20.44
C ASN A 470 12.28 -6.44 20.52
N PHE A 471 12.10 -7.76 20.56
CA PHE A 471 10.79 -8.36 20.81
C PHE A 471 10.28 -8.04 22.23
N ALA A 472 11.09 -8.33 23.24
CA ALA A 472 10.76 -8.14 24.65
C ALA A 472 10.47 -6.68 25.01
N LYS A 473 11.24 -5.72 24.47
CA LYS A 473 11.02 -4.29 24.71
C LYS A 473 9.60 -3.85 24.36
N TRP A 474 9.03 -4.36 23.27
CA TRP A 474 7.66 -4.03 22.88
C TRP A 474 6.63 -4.80 23.72
N MET A 475 6.85 -6.10 23.93
CA MET A 475 5.92 -6.99 24.66
C MET A 475 5.82 -6.69 26.16
N THR A 476 6.73 -5.90 26.70
CA THR A 476 6.79 -5.50 28.12
C THR A 476 6.50 -4.02 28.37
N ASP A 477 6.00 -3.29 27.36
CA ASP A 477 5.60 -1.88 27.51
C ASP A 477 4.33 -1.78 28.38
N ALA A 478 4.48 -1.26 29.60
CA ALA A 478 3.39 -1.09 30.57
C ALA A 478 2.28 -0.12 30.12
N LYS A 479 2.53 0.70 29.07
CA LYS A 479 1.47 1.53 28.47
C LYS A 479 0.57 0.73 27.53
N ARG A 480 1.01 -0.44 27.09
CA ARG A 480 0.30 -1.29 26.11
C ARG A 480 -0.31 -2.53 26.74
N PHE A 481 0.39 -3.08 27.73
CA PHE A 481 0.05 -4.37 28.31
C PHE A 481 -0.14 -4.30 29.83
N PRO A 482 -1.14 -5.01 30.38
CA PRO A 482 -1.35 -5.07 31.81
C PRO A 482 -0.24 -5.87 32.51
N PRO A 483 -0.03 -5.68 33.83
CA PRO A 483 1.02 -6.40 34.58
C PRO A 483 0.96 -7.92 34.44
N ALA A 484 -0.23 -8.51 34.41
CA ALA A 484 -0.41 -9.96 34.25
C ALA A 484 0.12 -10.48 32.90
N TRP A 485 -0.06 -9.72 31.82
CA TRP A 485 0.51 -10.05 30.51
C TRP A 485 2.04 -9.99 30.55
N ILE A 486 2.60 -8.93 31.13
CA ILE A 486 4.05 -8.73 31.21
C ILE A 486 4.70 -9.87 32.02
N GLN A 487 4.10 -10.25 33.16
CA GLN A 487 4.54 -11.38 33.96
C GLN A 487 4.46 -12.70 33.18
N ALA A 488 3.37 -12.94 32.45
CA ALA A 488 3.22 -14.12 31.62
C ALA A 488 4.28 -14.17 30.51
N PHE A 489 4.59 -13.04 29.89
CA PHE A 489 5.63 -12.92 28.87
C PHE A 489 7.01 -13.25 29.44
N GLN A 490 7.38 -12.61 30.55
CA GLN A 490 8.67 -12.82 31.21
C GLN A 490 8.84 -14.28 31.64
N THR A 491 7.82 -14.86 32.27
CA THR A 491 7.84 -16.28 32.68
C THR A 491 8.03 -17.21 31.47
N THR A 492 7.27 -17.00 30.40
CA THR A 492 7.38 -17.82 29.17
C THR A 492 8.73 -17.63 28.48
N MET A 493 9.28 -16.42 28.48
CA MET A 493 10.58 -16.11 27.89
C MET A 493 11.72 -16.82 28.62
N GLU A 494 11.72 -16.80 29.96
CA GLU A 494 12.74 -17.50 30.75
C GLU A 494 12.64 -19.03 30.57
N GLU A 495 11.43 -19.58 30.54
CA GLU A 495 11.22 -21.00 30.22
C GLU A 495 11.71 -21.36 28.81
N ALA A 496 11.49 -20.48 27.82
CA ALA A 496 11.95 -20.67 26.46
C ALA A 496 13.48 -20.68 26.37
N LYS A 497 14.16 -19.70 26.98
CA LYS A 497 15.64 -19.64 27.05
C LYS A 497 16.27 -20.86 27.71
N ALA A 498 15.59 -21.43 28.71
CA ALA A 498 16.09 -22.59 29.45
C ALA A 498 15.97 -23.91 28.66
N ARG A 499 15.04 -24.00 27.70
CA ARG A 499 14.70 -25.27 27.01
C ARG A 499 15.13 -25.32 25.55
N ILE A 500 15.01 -24.21 24.84
CA ILE A 500 15.53 -24.00 23.47
C ILE A 500 16.96 -23.63 23.64
#